data_AF-A0A7K3Y7H6-F1
#
_entry.id   AF-A0A7K3Y7H6-F1
#
_cell.length_a   1.000
_cell.length_b   1.000
_cell.length_c   1.000
_cell.angle_alpha   90.00
_cell.angle_beta   90.00
_cell.angle_gamma   90.00
#
_symmetry.space_group_name_H-M   'P 1'
#
loop_
_entity.id
_entity.type
_entity.pdbx_description
1 polymer ?
#
loop_
_entity_poly.entity_id
_entity_poly.type
_entity_poly.pdbx_seq_one_letter_code
_entity_poly.pdbx_strand_id
1 'polypeptide(L)' 'MVQESLPGVLDHRTFSRVRVDLGRCDICGKGKTVYRSQEAQAGICEGCYARLVREWNAKAGVR' A
#
# COMPACT_ATOMS: atom_id res chain seq x y z
N MET A 1 8.30 13.92 -15.69
CA MET A 1 7.76 14.06 -14.32
C MET A 1 8.00 12.73 -13.62
N VAL A 2 9.10 12.61 -12.86
CA VAL A 2 9.37 11.42 -12.06
C VAL A 2 8.64 11.65 -10.73
N GLN A 3 7.60 10.86 -10.47
CA GLN A 3 6.98 10.87 -9.15
C GLN A 3 7.89 10.08 -8.21
N GLU A 4 8.76 10.78 -7.52
CA GLU A 4 9.55 10.22 -6.43
C GLU A 4 8.60 9.99 -5.25
N SER A 5 7.99 8.82 -5.18
CA SER A 5 7.33 8.36 -3.95
C SER A 5 8.43 8.19 -2.89
N LEU A 6 8.57 9.20 -2.03
CA LEU A 6 9.54 9.21 -0.94
C LEU A 6 9.48 7.88 -0.15
N PRO A 7 10.59 7.13 -0.07
CA PRO A 7 10.63 5.86 0.66
C PRO A 7 10.42 6.15 2.15
N GLY A 8 9.21 5.91 2.66
CA GLY A 8 8.87 6.10 4.07
C GLY A 8 7.41 6.49 4.38
N VAL A 9 6.61 6.94 3.41
CA VAL A 9 5.30 7.57 3.66
C VAL A 9 4.14 6.83 2.97
N LEU A 10 4.21 5.52 2.81
CA LEU A 10 2.97 4.77 2.58
C LEU A 10 2.27 4.65 3.94
N ASP A 11 1.42 5.62 4.26
CA ASP A 11 0.56 5.53 5.42
C ASP A 11 -0.60 4.57 5.11
N HIS A 12 -0.58 3.39 5.74
CA HIS A 12 -1.61 2.37 5.58
C HIS A 12 -3.03 2.88 5.85
N ARG A 13 -3.18 3.97 6.62
CA ARG A 13 -4.46 4.62 6.92
C ARG A 13 -5.06 5.36 5.72
N THR A 14 -4.23 5.72 4.73
CA THR A 14 -4.67 6.37 3.48
C THR A 14 -5.22 5.38 2.46
N PHE A 15 -4.97 4.08 2.67
CA PHE A 15 -5.42 3.03 1.77
C PHE A 15 -6.86 2.60 2.11
N SER A 16 -7.72 2.64 1.10
CA SER A 16 -9.08 2.12 1.17
C SER A 16 -9.22 0.85 0.33
N ARG A 17 -10.01 -0.12 0.80
CA ARG A 17 -10.30 -1.33 0.02
C ARG A 17 -11.17 -0.97 -1.19
N VAL A 18 -10.74 -1.40 -2.37
CA VAL A 18 -11.48 -1.24 -3.62
C VAL A 18 -12.18 -2.55 -3.98
N ARG A 19 -13.36 -2.46 -4.60
CA ARG A 19 -14.13 -3.62 -5.10
C ARG A 19 -13.97 -3.83 -6.60
N VAL A 20 -13.46 -2.83 -7.32
CA VAL A 20 -13.22 -2.88 -8.76
C VAL A 20 -11.84 -3.46 -9.05
N ASP A 21 -11.68 -4.09 -10.22
CA ASP A 21 -10.38 -4.56 -10.66
C ASP A 21 -9.54 -3.38 -11.17
N LEU A 22 -8.47 -3.06 -10.44
CA LEU A 22 -7.51 -2.02 -10.80
C LEU A 22 -6.20 -2.60 -11.36
N GLY A 23 -6.19 -3.90 -11.70
CA GLY A 23 -5.01 -4.60 -12.17
C GLY A 23 -4.15 -5.15 -11.04
N ARG A 24 -2.83 -5.13 -11.24
CA ARG A 24 -1.85 -5.77 -10.35
C ARG A 24 -1.26 -4.78 -9.36
N CYS A 25 -0.78 -5.31 -8.25
CA CYS A 25 -0.15 -4.54 -7.18
C CYS A 25 1.10 -3.81 -7.70
N ASP A 26 1.15 -2.50 -7.45
CA ASP A 26 2.26 -1.63 -7.87
C ASP A 26 3.58 -1.95 -7.17
N ILE A 27 3.53 -2.62 -6.00
CA ILE A 27 4.72 -3.01 -5.23
C ILE A 27 5.29 -4.34 -5.69
N CYS A 28 4.48 -5.41 -5.71
CA CYS A 28 4.99 -6.76 -5.98
C CYS A 28 4.73 -7.26 -7.40
N GLY A 29 3.83 -6.63 -8.17
CA GLY A 29 3.44 -7.03 -9.52
C GLY A 29 2.74 -8.39 -9.64
N LYS A 30 2.51 -9.10 -8.52
CA LYS A 30 2.01 -10.48 -8.49
C LYS A 30 0.54 -10.58 -8.10
N GLY A 31 0.15 -9.92 -7.01
CA GLY A 31 -1.21 -9.95 -6.49
C GLY A 31 -2.13 -8.93 -7.16
N LYS A 32 -3.44 -9.18 -7.15
CA LYS A 32 -4.46 -8.20 -7.55
C LYS A 32 -4.45 -7.00 -6.59
N THR A 33 -4.68 -5.81 -7.12
CA THR A 33 -4.88 -4.60 -6.31
C THR A 33 -6.21 -4.70 -5.56
N VAL A 34 -6.12 -4.66 -4.23
CA VAL A 34 -7.27 -4.71 -3.30
C VAL A 34 -7.38 -3.43 -2.49
N TYR A 35 -6.27 -2.70 -2.31
CA TYR A 35 -6.23 -1.43 -1.60
C TYR A 35 -5.71 -0.33 -2.52
N ARG A 36 -6.30 0.87 -2.47
CA ARG A 36 -5.82 2.05 -3.20
C ARG A 36 -5.69 3.24 -2.27
N SER A 37 -4.59 3.96 -2.40
CA SER A 37 -4.38 5.29 -1.83
C SER A 37 -4.36 6.31 -2.95
N GLN A 38 -5.19 7.34 -2.85
CA GLN A 38 -5.14 8.47 -3.80
C GLN A 38 -3.93 9.35 -3.53
N GLU A 39 -3.57 9.52 -2.26
CA GLU A 39 -2.44 10.33 -1.82
C GLU A 39 -1.11 9.76 -2.32
N ALA A 40 -0.91 8.45 -2.18
CA ALA A 40 0.27 7.77 -2.69
C ALA A 40 0.17 7.42 -4.19
N GLN A 41 -0.98 7.66 -4.82
CA GLN A 41 -1.30 7.24 -6.19
C GLN A 41 -1.03 5.74 -6.47
N ALA A 42 -1.12 4.90 -5.44
CA ALA A 42 -0.71 3.50 -5.49
C ALA A 42 -1.86 2.53 -5.19
N GLY A 43 -1.86 1.39 -5.88
CA GLY A 43 -2.71 0.23 -5.70
C GLY A 43 -1.90 -0.98 -5.24
N ILE A 44 -2.29 -1.60 -4.12
CA ILE A 44 -1.55 -2.72 -3.53
C ILE A 44 -2.44 -3.93 -3.22
N CYS A 45 -1.82 -5.11 -3.20
CA CYS A 45 -2.50 -6.36 -2.81
C CYS A 45 -2.59 -6.50 -1.28
N GLU A 46 -3.38 -7.47 -0.83
CA GLU A 46 -3.55 -7.78 0.61
C GLU A 46 -2.21 -8.09 1.30
N GLY A 47 -1.31 -8.85 0.66
CA GLY A 47 -0.01 -9.21 1.24
C GLY A 47 0.91 -8.00 1.44
N CYS A 48 0.97 -7.10 0.46
CA CYS A 48 1.75 -5.86 0.57
C CYS A 48 1.15 -4.92 1.61
N TYR A 49 -0.19 -4.84 1.71
CA TYR A 49 -0.86 -4.08 2.76
C TYR A 49 -0.56 -4.64 4.16
N ALA A 50 -0.63 -5.96 4.35
CA ALA A 50 -0.31 -6.59 5.63
C ALA A 50 1.14 -6.34 6.06
N ARG A 51 2.09 -6.38 5.11
CA ARG A 51 3.49 -6.02 5.36
C ARG A 51 3.62 -4.57 5.82
N LEU A 52 2.93 -3.64 5.15
CA LEU A 52 2.93 -2.21 5.49
C LEU A 52 2.46 -1.97 6.94
N VAL A 53 1.35 -2.60 7.33
CA VAL A 53 0.81 -2.51 8.70
C VAL A 53 1.79 -3.09 9.72
N ARG A 54 2.42 -4.24 9.42
CA ARG A 54 3.42 -4.86 10.33
C ARG A 54 4.63 -3.96 10.55
N GLU A 55 5.18 -3.39 9.47
CA GLU A 55 6.33 -2.47 9.56
C GLU A 55 5.96 -1.20 10.33
N TRP A 56 4.73 -0.70 10.18
CA TRP A 56 4.22 0.43 10.96
C TRP A 56 4.07 0.08 12.44
N ASN A 57 3.44 -1.05 12.78
CA ASN A 57 3.28 -1.52 14.16
C ASN A 57 4.63 -1.70 14.86
N ALA A 58 5.61 -2.29 14.18
CA ALA A 58 6.96 -2.46 14.71
C ALA A 58 7.62 -1.10 15.05
N LYS A 59 7.42 -0.07 14.21
CA LYS A 59 7.90 1.29 14.49
C LYS A 59 7.12 1.99 15.61
N ALA A 60 5.82 1.73 15.71
CA ALA A 60 4.94 2.30 16.73
C ALA A 60 5.06 1.60 18.10
N GLY A 61 5.84 0.51 18.20
CA GLY A 61 5.96 -0.28 19.43
C GLY A 61 4.74 -1.13 19.76
N VAL A 62 3.86 -1.36 18.78
CA VAL A 62 2.68 -2.22 18.92
C VAL A 62 3.13 -3.67 18.76
N ARG A 63 2.95 -4.47 19.82
CA ARG A 63 3.38 -5.88 19.89
C ARG A 63 2.20 -6.84 19.93
#